data_AF-A0A521MXL6-F1
#
_entry.id   AF-A0A521MXL6-F1
#
_cell.length_a   1.000
_cell.length_b   1.000
_cell.length_c   1.000
_cell.angle_alpha   90.00
_cell.angle_beta   90.00
_cell.angle_gamma   90.00
#
_symmetry.space_group_name_H-M   'P 1'
#
loop_
_entity.id
_entity.type
_entity.pdbx_description
1 polymer ?
#
loop_
_entity_poly.entity_id
_entity_poly.type
_entity_poly.pdbx_seq_one_letter_code
_entity_poly.pdbx_strand_id
1 'polypeptide(L)' 'TFHSIEDRVVKNFFRQGSFDETPDNPFMSVAKEEVFRIITKKPVTAAQEELKRNTRSRSAKLRIAEKK' A
#
# COMPACT_ATOMS: atom_id res chain seq x y z
N THR A 1 -1.39 -8.08 2.62
CA THR A 1 -0.65 -8.92 1.64
C THR A 1 0.29 -9.83 2.38
N PHE A 2 0.58 -11.02 1.84
CA PHE A 2 1.48 -12.00 2.48
C PHE A 2 2.89 -11.97 1.86
N HIS A 3 3.05 -11.31 0.72
CA HIS A 3 4.32 -11.23 0.00
C HIS A 3 4.75 -9.78 -0.24
N SER A 4 6.07 -9.54 -0.25
CA SER A 4 6.64 -8.19 -0.33
C SER A 4 6.38 -7.48 -1.67
N ILE A 5 6.27 -8.22 -2.77
CA ILE A 5 5.89 -7.66 -4.08
C ILE A 5 4.47 -7.08 -4.04
N GLU A 6 3.52 -7.81 -3.47
CA GLU A 6 2.13 -7.35 -3.35
C GLU A 6 2.04 -6.09 -2.48
N ASP A 7 2.76 -6.04 -1.34
CA ASP A 7 2.80 -4.83 -0.49
C ASP A 7 3.32 -3.61 -1.26
N ARG A 8 4.32 -3.81 -2.13
CA ARG A 8 4.88 -2.74 -2.96
C ARG A 8 3.87 -2.25 -4.00
N VAL A 9 3.16 -3.16 -4.66
CA VAL A 9 2.12 -2.83 -5.64
C VAL A 9 1.00 -2.04 -4.97
N VAL A 10 0.48 -2.50 -3.82
CA VAL A 10 -0.57 -1.79 -3.07
C VAL A 10 -0.10 -0.42 -2.59
N LYS A 11 1.15 -0.30 -2.12
CA LYS A 11 1.74 0.99 -1.73
C LYS A 11 1.79 1.97 -2.89
N ASN A 12 2.22 1.52 -4.07
CA ASN A 12 2.32 2.37 -5.25
C ASN A 12 0.93 2.80 -5.71
N PHE A 13 -0.02 1.87 -5.75
CA PHE A 13 -1.42 2.14 -6.10
C PHE A 13 -2.06 3.19 -5.16
N PHE A 14 -1.91 3.05 -3.85
CA PHE A 14 -2.43 4.06 -2.90
C PHE A 14 -1.77 5.43 -3.02
N ARG A 15 -0.55 5.52 -3.56
CA ARG A 15 0.17 6.79 -3.78
C ARG A 15 -0.14 7.42 -5.13
N GLN A 16 -0.36 6.62 -6.16
CA GLN A 16 -0.59 7.08 -7.54
C GLN A 16 -2.07 7.19 -7.90
N GLY A 17 -2.97 6.48 -7.22
CA GLY A 17 -4.40 6.44 -7.57
C GLY A 17 -4.72 5.54 -8.76
N SER A 18 -3.72 5.20 -9.57
CA SER A 18 -3.83 4.35 -10.75
C SER A 18 -2.68 3.33 -10.82
N PHE A 19 -2.83 2.32 -11.68
CA PHE A 19 -1.76 1.38 -12.04
C PHE A 19 -0.90 1.89 -13.21
N ASP A 20 -1.27 3.00 -13.83
CA ASP A 20 -0.52 3.56 -14.96
C ASP A 20 0.82 4.12 -14.50
N GLU A 21 1.88 3.67 -15.16
CA GLU A 21 3.20 4.26 -15.00
C GLU A 21 3.19 5.63 -15.68
N THR A 22 3.08 6.68 -14.87
CA THR A 22 3.30 8.05 -15.35
C THR A 22 4.70 8.10 -15.96
N PRO A 23 4.85 8.49 -17.25
CA PRO A 23 6.16 8.56 -17.88
C PRO A 23 7.07 9.45 -17.04
N ASP A 24 8.25 8.95 -16.71
CA ASP A 24 9.24 9.64 -15.88
C ASP A 24 9.90 10.72 -16.75
N ASN A 25 9.14 11.78 -17.01
CA ASN A 25 9.53 12.85 -17.91
C ASN A 25 9.81 14.10 -17.05
N PRO A 26 11.07 14.58 -16.97
CA PRO A 26 11.46 15.70 -16.10
C PRO A 26 10.73 17.01 -16.41
N PHE A 27 10.11 17.11 -17.59
CA PHE A 27 9.42 18.30 -18.09
C PHE A 27 7.89 18.22 -17.96
N MET A 28 7.34 17.08 -17.55
CA MET A 28 5.89 16.93 -17.32
C MET A 28 5.61 16.69 -15.84
N SER A 29 5.09 17.70 -15.17
CA SER A 29 4.42 17.52 -13.89
C SER A 29 3.09 16.81 -14.14
N VAL A 30 3.08 15.48 -14.09
CA VAL A 30 1.81 14.75 -14.05
C VAL A 30 1.15 15.10 -12.73
N ALA A 31 0.01 15.81 -12.80
CA ALA A 31 -0.82 16.06 -11.65
C ALA A 31 -1.28 14.70 -11.12
N LYS A 32 -0.61 14.20 -10.07
CA LYS A 32 -1.07 13.01 -9.36
C LYS A 32 -2.35 13.39 -8.66
N GLU A 33 -3.47 12.97 -9.21
CA GLU A 33 -4.73 13.03 -8.50
C GLU A 33 -4.60 12.16 -7.25
N GLU A 34 -4.55 12.79 -6.07
CA GLU A 34 -4.62 12.10 -4.79
C GLU A 34 -6.05 11.59 -4.58
N VAL A 35 -6.43 10.55 -5.33
CA VAL A 35 -7.75 9.89 -5.26
C VAL A 35 -7.94 9.22 -3.89
N PHE A 36 -6.84 8.79 -3.27
CA PHE A 36 -6.84 8.07 -2.01
C PHE A 36 -6.17 8.86 -0.88
N ARG A 37 -6.89 9.03 0.23
CA ARG A 37 -6.33 9.48 1.51
C ARG A 37 -5.77 8.28 2.25
N ILE A 38 -4.44 8.23 2.39
CA ILE A 38 -3.77 7.16 3.12
C ILE A 38 -4.01 7.33 4.63
N ILE A 39 -4.79 6.42 5.22
CA ILE A 39 -5.05 6.42 6.67
C ILE A 39 -3.85 5.84 7.42
N THR A 40 -3.31 4.71 6.94
CA THR A 40 -2.17 4.02 7.56
C THR A 40 -0.88 4.25 6.77
N LYS A 41 0.00 5.14 7.26
CA LYS A 41 1.32 5.38 6.63
C LYS A 41 2.25 4.16 6.74
N LYS A 42 2.20 3.46 7.88
CA LYS A 42 2.91 2.18 8.11
C LYS A 42 1.91 1.03 8.01
N PRO A 43 2.28 -0.11 7.41
CA PRO A 43 1.39 -1.28 7.38
C PRO A 43 1.14 -1.77 8.80
N VAL A 44 -0.11 -2.12 9.10
CA VAL A 44 -0.49 -2.76 10.36
C VAL A 44 -0.11 -4.24 10.27
N THR A 45 0.60 -4.72 11.29
CA THR A 45 1.08 -6.11 11.40
C THR A 45 0.29 -6.88 12.44
N ALA A 46 0.25 -8.21 12.30
CA ALA A 46 -0.41 -9.10 13.26
C ALA A 46 0.16 -8.95 14.68
N ALA A 47 -0.70 -9.09 15.69
CA ALA A 47 -0.32 -9.03 17.10
C ALA A 47 0.38 -10.32 17.56
N GLN A 48 1.16 -10.27 18.64
CA GLN A 48 1.90 -11.42 19.18
C GLN A 48 1.00 -12.62 19.54
N GLU A 49 -0.21 -12.37 20.06
CA GLU A 49 -1.17 -13.43 20.35
C GLU A 49 -1.72 -14.11 19.08
N GLU A 50 -1.88 -13.34 18.01
CA GLU A 50 -2.38 -13.82 16.73
C GLU A 50 -1.31 -14.63 16.00
N LEU A 51 -0.05 -14.23 16.12
CA LEU A 51 1.11 -14.99 15.64
C LEU A 51 1.22 -16.36 16.29
N LYS A 52 0.90 -16.46 17.59
CA LYS A 52 0.90 -17.75 18.33
C LYS A 52 -0.25 -18.66 17.91
N ARG A 53 -1.42 -18.11 17.58
CA ARG A 53 -2.59 -18.87 17.11
C ARG A 53 -2.53 -19.19 15.62
N ASN A 54 -1.89 -18.34 14.82
CA ASN A 54 -1.80 -18.48 13.37
C ASN A 54 -0.45 -17.95 12.85
N THR A 55 0.51 -18.86 12.69
CA THR A 55 1.84 -18.55 12.16
C THR A 55 1.82 -17.96 10.75
N ARG A 56 0.78 -18.24 9.95
CA ARG A 56 0.67 -17.67 8.60
C ARG A 56 0.44 -16.16 8.61
N SER A 57 -0.12 -15.61 9.70
CA SER A 57 -0.33 -14.17 9.85
C SER A 57 0.96 -13.37 10.03
N ARG A 58 2.12 -14.01 10.21
CA ARG A 58 3.41 -13.32 10.41
C ARG A 58 3.80 -12.37 9.29
N SER A 59 3.39 -12.69 8.07
CA SER A 59 3.74 -11.91 6.89
C SER A 59 2.62 -10.94 6.48
N ALA A 60 1.48 -10.95 7.20
CA ALA A 60 0.34 -10.14 6.87
C ALA A 60 0.65 -8.65 7.14
N LYS A 61 0.61 -7.87 6.06
CA LYS A 61 0.68 -6.41 6.09
C LYS A 61 -0.66 -5.85 5.65
N LEU A 62 -1.33 -5.13 6.54
CA LEU A 62 -2.59 -4.44 6.24
C LEU A 62 -2.30 -2.96 5.93
N ARG A 63 -2.86 -2.46 4.83
CA ARG A 63 -2.81 -1.04 4.46
C ARG A 63 -4.24 -0.56 4.19
N ILE A 64 -4.57 0.62 4.69
CA ILE A 64 -5.89 1.23 4.59
C ILE A 64 -5.76 2.60 3.92
N ALA A 65 -6.59 2.82 2.91
CA ALA A 65 -6.76 4.10 2.26
C ALA A 65 -8.25 4.36 2.05
N GLU A 66 -8.66 5.61 2.21
CA GLU A 66 -10.03 6.08 2.00
C GLU A 66 -10.09 6.79 0.65
N LYS A 67 -11.13 6.52 -0.15
CA LYS A 67 -11.37 7.26 -1.39
C LYS A 67 -11.98 8.61 -1.03
N LYS A 68 -11.39 9.69 -1.56
CA LYS A 68 -11.91 11.06 -1.39
C LYS A 68 -13.20 11.28 -2.19
#